data_AF-A0A9E5NPE5-F1
#
_entry.id   AF-A0A9E5NPE5-F1
#
_cell.length_a   1.000
_cell.length_b   1.000
_cell.length_c   1.000
_cell.angle_alpha   90.00
_cell.angle_beta   90.00
_cell.angle_gamma   90.00
#
_symmetry.space_group_name_H-M   'P 1'
#
loop_
_entity.id
_entity.type
_entity.pdbx_description
1 polymer ?
#
loop_
_entity_poly.entity_id
_entity_poly.type
_entity_poly.pdbx_seq_one_letter_code
_entity_poly.pdbx_strand_id
1 'polypeptide(L)'
;MSLVPDFTYCQDGKWYKELVYADESGDWYVCFDDSEPMEVVIAAECDLSPKQILDRLEIPYERIFKGKTFAGRLFPPDWKYLRRAKAYFVYVRNLAFPVPGEHCKYDQIYDEYPNREGVYYGMYHGQITELRR
;
A
#
# COMPACT_ATOMS: atom_id res chain seq x y z
N MET A 1 12.10 7.16 -8.12
CA MET A 1 11.21 8.14 -7.47
C MET A 1 10.19 8.51 -8.50
N SER A 2 8.93 8.11 -8.28
CA SER A 2 7.84 8.47 -9.18
C SER A 2 7.61 9.99 -9.15
N LEU A 3 7.11 10.53 -10.26
CA LEU A 3 6.75 11.94 -10.41
C LEU A 3 5.29 12.20 -10.04
N VAL A 4 4.50 11.13 -9.90
CA VAL A 4 3.08 11.19 -9.53
C VAL A 4 2.97 10.86 -8.04
N PRO A 5 2.19 11.62 -7.26
CA PRO A 5 1.93 11.31 -5.86
C PRO A 5 0.83 10.25 -5.72
N ASP A 6 1.08 9.26 -4.86
CA ASP A 6 0.12 8.21 -4.52
C ASP A 6 -0.74 8.62 -3.32
N PHE A 7 -2.06 8.47 -3.43
CA PHE A 7 -3.02 8.75 -2.35
C PHE A 7 -3.92 7.55 -2.04
N THR A 8 -4.03 7.22 -0.75
CA THR A 8 -4.86 6.12 -0.23
C THR A 8 -5.98 6.66 0.65
N TYR A 9 -7.23 6.31 0.35
CA TYR A 9 -8.39 6.68 1.16
C TYR A 9 -8.62 5.68 2.30
N CYS A 10 -8.71 6.18 3.54
CA CYS A 10 -8.84 5.34 4.73
C CYS A 10 -10.21 5.46 5.40
N GLN A 11 -10.51 4.51 6.30
CA GLN A 11 -11.80 4.36 6.99
C GLN A 11 -12.18 5.53 7.90
N ASP A 12 -11.22 6.37 8.28
CA ASP A 12 -11.44 7.63 9.01
C ASP A 12 -11.95 8.77 8.11
N GLY A 13 -12.08 8.50 6.82
CA GLY A 13 -12.53 9.47 5.83
C GLY A 13 -11.42 10.37 5.29
N LYS A 14 -10.15 10.07 5.56
CA LYS A 14 -9.00 10.89 5.15
C LYS A 14 -8.18 10.26 4.04
N TRP A 15 -7.39 11.09 3.38
CA TRP A 15 -6.45 10.70 2.35
C TRP A 15 -5.02 10.73 2.88
N TYR A 16 -4.30 9.62 2.69
CA TYR A 16 -2.91 9.45 3.11
C TYR A 16 -2.01 9.39 1.88
N LYS A 17 -1.00 10.26 1.84
CA LYS A 17 -0.03 10.32 0.76
C LYS A 17 1.15 9.37 1.03
N GLU A 18 1.59 8.61 0.03
CA GLU A 18 2.71 7.65 0.13
C GLU A 18 2.53 6.66 1.30
N LEU A 19 1.32 6.14 1.49
CA LEU A 19 1.00 5.27 2.62
C LEU A 19 1.72 3.92 2.52
N VAL A 20 2.31 3.47 3.63
CA VAL A 20 2.93 2.16 3.77
C VAL A 20 2.55 1.57 5.12
N TYR A 21 1.87 0.42 5.11
CA TYR A 21 1.69 -0.40 6.31
C TYR A 21 2.97 -1.19 6.54
N ALA A 22 3.56 -1.10 7.72
CA ALA A 22 4.85 -1.71 8.00
C ALA A 22 4.80 -2.50 9.30
N ASP A 23 5.53 -3.62 9.32
CA ASP A 23 5.73 -4.41 10.54
C ASP A 23 6.73 -3.74 11.47
N GLU A 24 6.52 -3.86 12.78
CA GLU A 24 7.46 -3.41 13.81
C GLU A 24 8.81 -4.12 13.69
N SER A 25 8.79 -5.42 13.36
CA SER A 25 10.02 -6.21 13.21
C SER A 25 10.79 -5.90 11.93
N GLY A 26 10.18 -5.17 10.99
CA GLY A 26 10.80 -4.85 9.71
C GLY A 26 10.77 -6.01 8.70
N ASP A 27 9.94 -7.04 8.89
CA ASP A 27 9.97 -8.23 8.03
C ASP A 27 9.01 -8.19 6.84
N TRP A 28 8.02 -7.30 6.87
CA TRP A 28 7.11 -7.08 5.76
C TRP A 28 6.60 -5.64 5.76
N TYR A 29 6.10 -5.22 4.60
CA TYR A 29 5.32 -4.00 4.45
C TYR A 29 4.32 -4.15 3.30
N VAL A 30 3.28 -3.33 3.32
CA VAL A 30 2.30 -3.18 2.24
C VAL A 30 2.38 -1.75 1.74
N CYS A 31 2.61 -1.58 0.45
CA CYS A 31 2.71 -0.27 -0.19
C CYS A 31 1.79 -0.16 -1.40
N PHE A 32 1.53 1.07 -1.80
CA PHE A 32 0.79 1.46 -2.99
C PHE A 32 1.81 2.10 -3.91
N ASP A 33 2.00 1.56 -5.12
CA ASP A 33 2.98 2.05 -6.10
C ASP A 33 2.24 2.44 -7.37
N ASP A 34 2.45 3.68 -7.80
CA ASP A 34 1.93 4.27 -9.02
C ASP A 34 1.88 3.26 -10.17
N SER A 35 0.67 3.07 -10.71
CA SER A 35 0.33 2.19 -11.85
C SER A 35 0.27 0.69 -11.58
N GLU A 36 0.71 0.22 -10.41
CA GLU A 36 0.64 -1.20 -10.05
C GLU A 36 -0.40 -1.45 -8.93
N PRO A 37 -1.10 -2.60 -8.94
CA PRO A 37 -1.91 -3.00 -7.80
C PRO A 37 -1.08 -3.00 -6.51
N MET A 38 -1.73 -2.75 -5.37
CA MET A 38 -1.14 -2.78 -4.02
C MET A 38 -0.13 -3.94 -3.88
N GLU A 39 1.07 -3.66 -3.38
CA GLU A 39 2.15 -4.65 -3.24
C GLU A 39 2.32 -5.02 -1.76
N VAL A 40 2.31 -6.33 -1.48
CA VAL A 40 2.76 -6.90 -0.20
C VAL A 40 4.18 -7.40 -0.40
N VAL A 41 5.12 -6.79 0.31
CA VAL A 41 6.54 -7.12 0.26
C VAL A 41 6.94 -7.84 1.54
N ILE A 42 7.56 -9.00 1.39
CA ILE A 42 7.89 -9.90 2.49
C ILE A 42 9.35 -10.30 2.40
N ALA A 43 10.11 -10.14 3.48
CA ALA A 43 11.49 -10.60 3.55
C ALA A 43 11.56 -12.12 3.30
N ALA A 44 12.64 -12.59 2.67
CA ALA A 44 12.75 -13.99 2.24
C ALA A 44 12.68 -14.98 3.42
N GLU A 45 13.20 -14.56 4.57
CA GLU A 45 13.27 -15.21 5.88
C GLU A 45 11.99 -15.08 6.73
N CYS A 46 11.03 -14.26 6.31
CA CYS A 46 9.76 -14.15 7.00
C CYS A 46 8.86 -15.34 6.62
N ASP A 47 8.26 -15.97 7.64
CA ASP A 47 7.38 -17.13 7.48
C ASP A 47 5.92 -16.76 7.20
N LEU A 48 5.58 -15.47 7.23
CA LEU A 48 4.22 -15.01 6.94
C LEU A 48 3.93 -15.04 5.44
N SER A 49 2.73 -15.50 5.12
CA SER A 49 2.17 -15.39 3.79
C SER A 49 1.53 -14.00 3.58
N PRO A 50 1.41 -13.52 2.33
CA PRO A 50 0.72 -12.26 2.05
C PRO A 50 -0.73 -12.27 2.55
N LYS A 51 -1.40 -13.43 2.53
CA LYS A 51 -2.77 -13.56 3.08
C LYS A 51 -2.81 -13.26 4.57
N GLN A 52 -1.92 -13.88 5.35
CA GLN A 52 -1.87 -13.66 6.80
C GLN A 52 -1.57 -12.19 7.14
N ILE A 53 -0.74 -11.52 6.35
CA ILE A 53 -0.45 -10.10 6.54
C ILE A 53 -1.70 -9.26 6.26
N LEU A 54 -2.37 -9.47 5.12
CA LEU A 54 -3.59 -8.75 4.76
C LEU A 54 -4.73 -9.00 5.76
N ASP A 55 -4.89 -10.25 6.21
CA ASP A 55 -5.90 -10.62 7.21
C ASP A 55 -5.63 -9.91 8.56
N ARG A 56 -4.35 -9.78 8.98
CA ARG A 56 -3.96 -9.04 10.19
C ARG A 56 -4.24 -7.55 10.10
N LEU A 57 -4.05 -6.97 8.92
CA LEU A 57 -4.35 -5.58 8.66
C LEU A 57 -5.85 -5.33 8.44
N GLU A 58 -6.68 -6.38 8.38
CA GLU A 58 -8.08 -6.27 7.99
C GLU A 58 -8.26 -5.66 6.58
N ILE A 59 -7.29 -5.90 5.69
CA ILE A 59 -7.34 -5.47 4.30
C ILE A 59 -7.97 -6.59 3.45
N PRO A 60 -9.17 -6.38 2.91
CA PRO A 60 -9.81 -7.36 2.03
C PRO A 60 -9.09 -7.41 0.68
N TYR A 61 -9.04 -8.60 0.08
CA TYR A 61 -8.42 -8.82 -1.23
C TYR A 61 -9.26 -9.76 -2.10
N GLU A 62 -9.29 -9.49 -3.40
CA GLU A 62 -9.93 -10.38 -4.38
C GLU A 62 -8.93 -11.42 -4.90
N ARG A 63 -7.72 -10.96 -5.25
CA ARG A 63 -6.71 -11.80 -5.91
C ARG A 63 -5.32 -11.38 -5.45
N ILE A 64 -4.47 -12.38 -5.24
CA ILE A 64 -3.06 -12.20 -4.92
C ILE A 64 -2.23 -12.91 -5.98
N PHE A 65 -1.27 -12.21 -6.54
CA PHE A 65 -0.37 -12.72 -7.56
C PHE A 65 1.06 -12.57 -7.09
N LYS A 66 1.85 -13.63 -7.23
CA LYS A 66 3.28 -13.53 -6.96
C LYS A 66 3.96 -12.74 -8.08
N GLY A 67 4.72 -11.72 -7.72
CA GLY A 67 5.58 -11.01 -8.66
C GLY A 67 6.62 -11.95 -9.29
N LYS A 68 7.05 -11.62 -10.50
CA LYS A 68 7.98 -12.48 -11.27
C LYS A 68 9.42 -12.46 -10.77
N THR A 69 9.80 -11.46 -9.97
CA THR A 69 11.20 -11.20 -9.62
C THR A 69 11.41 -11.20 -8.11
N PHE A 70 12.39 -11.98 -7.64
CA PHE A 70 12.99 -11.77 -6.32
C PHE A 70 13.93 -10.58 -6.41
N ALA A 71 13.56 -9.46 -5.79
CA ALA A 71 14.37 -8.25 -5.76
C ALA A 71 14.87 -7.96 -4.35
N GLY A 72 15.96 -7.21 -4.24
CA GLY A 72 16.35 -6.57 -3.00
C GLY A 72 15.38 -5.43 -2.69
N ARG A 73 14.81 -5.40 -1.49
CA ARG A 73 13.93 -4.33 -1.00
C ARG A 73 14.49 -3.76 0.29
N LEU A 74 14.23 -2.47 0.52
CA LEU A 74 14.51 -1.81 1.78
C LEU A 74 13.35 -2.07 2.73
N PHE A 75 13.63 -2.31 4.00
CA PHE A 75 12.61 -2.62 4.99
C PHE A 75 12.64 -1.64 6.16
N PRO A 76 11.51 -1.44 6.85
CA PRO A 76 11.45 -0.70 8.09
C PRO A 76 12.26 -1.41 9.20
N PRO A 77 12.51 -0.74 10.34
CA PRO A 77 12.29 0.69 10.58
C PRO A 77 13.34 1.58 9.89
N ASP A 78 14.51 1.02 9.58
CA ASP A 78 15.68 1.80 9.18
C ASP A 78 15.72 2.19 7.71
N TRP A 79 15.03 1.47 6.82
CA TRP A 79 14.99 1.69 5.36
C TRP A 79 16.38 1.86 4.72
N LYS A 80 17.41 1.25 5.31
CA LYS A 80 18.82 1.40 4.90
C LYS A 80 19.40 0.14 4.27
N TYR A 81 18.96 -1.02 4.71
CA TYR A 81 19.56 -2.30 4.34
C TYR A 81 18.69 -3.05 3.35
N LEU A 82 19.28 -3.42 2.22
CA LEU A 82 18.62 -4.24 1.21
C LEU A 82 18.55 -5.69 1.70
N ARG A 83 17.33 -6.21 1.83
CA ARG A 83 17.05 -7.62 2.12
C ARG A 83 16.45 -8.29 0.90
N ARG A 84 16.67 -9.59 0.75
CA ARG A 84 15.98 -10.38 -0.28
C ARG A 84 14.50 -10.40 0.06
N ALA A 85 13.64 -10.13 -0.92
CA ALA A 85 12.21 -10.08 -0.71
C ALA A 85 11.43 -10.88 -1.76
N LYS A 86 10.23 -11.28 -1.35
CA LYS A 86 9.15 -11.77 -2.20
C LYS A 86 8.12 -10.65 -2.32
N ALA A 87 7.76 -10.33 -3.56
CA ALA A 87 6.74 -9.35 -3.88
C ALA A 87 5.44 -10.05 -4.28
N TYR A 88 4.31 -9.54 -3.79
CA TYR A 88 2.98 -10.02 -4.13
C TYR A 88 2.08 -8.85 -4.48
N PHE A 89 1.49 -8.89 -5.68
CA PHE A 89 0.52 -7.92 -6.14
C PHE A 89 -0.88 -8.31 -5.71
N VAL A 90 -1.63 -7.37 -5.18
CA VAL A 90 -2.93 -7.59 -4.56
C VAL A 90 -3.96 -6.70 -5.23
N TYR A 91 -4.95 -7.34 -5.85
CA TYR A 91 -6.10 -6.63 -6.37
C TYR A 91 -7.17 -6.56 -5.29
N VAL A 92 -7.61 -5.33 -5.05
CA VAL A 92 -8.73 -4.98 -4.19
C VAL A 92 -9.75 -4.22 -5.02
N ARG A 93 -11.03 -4.31 -4.69
CA ARG A 93 -12.05 -3.42 -5.28
C ARG A 93 -12.54 -2.45 -4.23
N ASN A 94 -12.49 -1.16 -4.58
CA ASN A 94 -13.42 -0.14 -4.13
C ASN A 94 -13.72 -0.11 -2.63
N LEU A 95 -12.68 -0.03 -1.79
CA LEU A 95 -12.83 0.01 -0.35
C LEU A 95 -11.92 1.06 0.27
N ALA A 96 -12.39 1.64 1.39
CA ALA A 96 -11.55 2.42 2.27
C ALA A 96 -10.60 1.47 3.02
N PHE A 97 -9.33 1.84 3.08
CA PHE A 97 -8.31 1.04 3.75
C PHE A 97 -8.31 1.29 5.27
N PRO A 98 -7.78 0.37 6.08
CA PRO A 98 -7.63 0.56 7.52
C PRO A 98 -6.89 1.85 7.86
N VAL A 99 -7.20 2.46 9.00
CA VAL A 99 -6.44 3.64 9.44
C VAL A 99 -5.01 3.19 9.81
N PRO A 100 -3.95 3.84 9.30
CA PRO A 100 -2.59 3.48 9.67
C PRO A 100 -2.35 3.62 11.17
N GLY A 101 -1.80 2.56 11.78
CA GLY A 101 -1.31 2.58 13.16
C GLY A 101 0.06 3.26 13.28
N GLU A 102 0.61 3.28 14.51
CA GLU A 102 1.85 4.01 14.85
C GLU A 102 3.09 3.59 14.04
N HIS A 103 3.09 2.36 13.52
CA HIS A 103 4.23 1.80 12.77
C HIS A 103 4.12 1.97 11.26
N CYS A 104 3.03 2.56 10.78
CA CYS A 104 2.86 2.87 9.37
C CYS A 104 3.62 4.14 9.01
N LYS A 105 4.05 4.24 7.75
CA LYS A 105 4.67 5.45 7.19
C LYS A 105 3.69 6.10 6.23
N TYR A 106 3.60 7.43 6.28
CA TYR A 106 2.91 8.24 5.29
C TYR A 106 3.56 9.63 5.29
N ASP A 107 3.49 10.33 4.16
CA ASP A 107 4.06 11.66 4.03
C ASP A 107 3.15 12.72 4.65
N GLN A 108 1.87 12.70 4.28
CA GLN A 108 0.89 13.74 4.61
C GLN A 108 -0.53 13.16 4.69
N ILE A 109 -1.38 13.81 5.48
CA ILE A 109 -2.80 13.48 5.65
C ILE A 109 -3.64 14.66 5.17
N TYR A 110 -4.74 14.39 4.47
CA TYR A 110 -5.68 15.39 3.96
C TYR A 110 -7.12 15.02 4.35
N ASP A 111 -7.88 15.99 4.87
CA ASP A 111 -9.30 15.80 5.20
C ASP A 111 -10.20 15.81 3.96
N GLU A 112 -9.74 16.44 2.87
CA GLU A 112 -10.41 16.49 1.58
C GLU A 112 -9.47 16.01 0.48
N TYR A 113 -10.04 15.62 -0.66
CA TYR A 113 -9.26 15.18 -1.80
C TYR A 113 -8.31 16.29 -2.28
N PRO A 114 -6.99 16.04 -2.32
CA PRO A 114 -6.06 17.00 -2.87
C PRO A 114 -6.26 17.01 -4.39
N ASN A 115 -6.88 18.08 -4.94
CA ASN A 115 -7.10 18.33 -6.37
C ASN A 115 -5.76 18.40 -7.16
N ARG A 116 -5.01 17.30 -7.24
CA ARG A 116 -3.70 17.15 -7.89
C ARG A 116 -3.76 16.01 -8.92
N GLU A 117 -2.82 15.99 -9.85
CA GLU A 117 -2.57 14.81 -10.70
C GLU A 117 -1.92 13.74 -9.80
N GLY A 118 -2.50 12.54 -9.72
CA GLY A 118 -2.14 11.49 -8.74
C GLY A 118 -2.73 10.12 -9.12
N VAL A 119 -2.21 9.03 -8.54
CA VAL A 119 -2.85 7.70 -8.58
C VAL A 119 -3.58 7.47 -7.25
N TYR A 120 -4.75 6.81 -7.34
CA TYR A 120 -5.69 6.71 -6.22
C TYR A 120 -6.08 5.27 -5.91
N TYR A 121 -6.03 4.93 -4.63
CA TYR A 121 -6.47 3.66 -4.10
C TYR A 121 -7.63 3.86 -3.11
N GLY A 122 -8.75 3.21 -3.39
CA GLY A 122 -10.00 3.28 -2.61
C GLY A 122 -11.07 4.09 -3.33
N MET A 123 -12.32 3.60 -3.34
CA MET A 123 -13.45 4.35 -3.90
C MET A 123 -14.38 4.86 -2.81
N TYR A 124 -14.76 6.13 -2.95
CA TYR A 124 -15.96 6.69 -2.36
C TYR A 124 -17.17 6.38 -3.26
N HIS A 125 -18.29 5.98 -2.66
CA HIS A 125 -19.56 5.82 -3.35
C HIS A 125 -20.01 7.16 -3.95
N GLY A 126 -19.92 7.29 -5.28
CA GLY A 126 -20.49 8.42 -6.02
C GLY A 126 -19.77 8.70 -7.33
N GLN A 127 -20.17 8.02 -8.40
CA GLN A 127 -19.76 8.26 -9.79
C GLN A 127 -18.24 8.33 -10.04
N ILE A 128 -17.67 7.22 -10.53
CA ILE A 128 -16.47 7.30 -11.38
C ILE A 128 -16.88 8.07 -12.63
N THR A 129 -16.79 9.39 -12.58
CA THR A 129 -16.66 10.17 -13.80
C THR A 129 -15.19 10.07 -14.14
N GLU A 130 -14.86 9.42 -15.25
CA GLU A 130 -13.54 9.60 -15.88
C GLU A 130 -13.32 11.10 -16.03
N LEU A 131 -12.57 11.72 -15.12
CA LEU A 131 -12.00 13.04 -15.36
C LEU A 131 -10.73 12.82 -16.19
N ARG A 132 -10.93 12.46 -17.46
CA ARG A 132 -9.95 12.75 -18.50
C ARG A 132 -10.16 14.21 -18.92
N ARG A 133 -9.12 15.03 -18.81
CA ARG A 133 -8.93 16.17 -19.72
C ARG A 133 -7.70 15.91 -20.55
#